data_AF-A0A2S5NQZ5-F1
#
_entry.id   AF-A0A2S5NQZ5-F1
#
_cell.length_a   1.000
_cell.length_b   1.000
_cell.length_c   1.000
_cell.angle_alpha   90.00
_cell.angle_beta   90.00
_cell.angle_gamma   90.00
#
_symmetry.space_group_name_H-M   'P 1'
#
loop_
_entity.id
_entity.type
_entity.pdbx_description
1 polymer ?
#
loop_
_entity_poly.entity_id
_entity_poly.type
_entity_poly.pdbx_seq_one_letter_code
_entity_poly.pdbx_strand_id
1 'polypeptide(L)'
;MTKKNVEIIIEGLTRAGKPFRPSDWVDRTCSTYASFGPDKKLVYSPYLKPKVKNGVRCLAVDMRLKDSSPEGFAQLMQFADENQLNILDADGNSIAAPT
;
A
#
# COMPACT_ATOMS: atom_id res chain seq x y z
N MET A 1 13.05 15.42 16.65
CA MET A 1 13.61 14.82 15.43
C MET A 1 12.52 13.97 14.79
N THR A 2 11.89 14.45 13.72
CA THR A 2 10.90 13.67 12.96
C THR A 2 11.62 12.53 12.26
N LYS A 3 11.37 11.28 12.66
CA LYS A 3 11.78 10.09 11.88
C LYS A 3 11.30 10.33 10.44
N LYS A 4 12.21 10.25 9.46
CA LYS A 4 11.80 10.20 8.05
C LYS A 4 10.97 8.92 7.92
N ASN A 5 9.66 9.05 7.76
CA ASN A 5 8.81 7.88 7.56
C ASN A 5 9.27 7.20 6.28
N VAL A 6 9.68 5.95 6.41
CA VAL A 6 10.01 5.11 5.26
C VAL A 6 8.66 4.68 4.67
N GLU A 7 8.40 5.07 3.43
CA GLU A 7 7.22 4.71 2.67
C GLU A 7 7.66 3.77 1.55
N ILE A 8 6.87 2.73 1.31
CA ILE A 8 6.92 1.94 0.09
C ILE A 8 5.62 2.15 -0.70
N ILE A 9 5.67 1.88 -2.00
CA ILE A 9 4.52 2.03 -2.89
C ILE A 9 4.28 0.69 -3.57
N ILE A 10 3.09 0.12 -3.38
CA ILE A 10 2.61 -0.99 -4.19
C ILE A 10 1.98 -0.38 -5.45
N GLU A 11 2.65 -0.54 -6.59
CA GLU A 11 2.25 0.04 -7.86
C GLU A 11 1.06 -0.73 -8.45
N GLY A 12 0.06 -0.02 -8.99
CA GLY A 12 -1.05 -0.65 -9.72
C GLY A 12 -0.68 -1.18 -11.10
N LEU A 13 0.60 -1.43 -11.34
CA LEU A 13 1.12 -2.16 -12.48
C LEU A 13 1.70 -3.48 -11.98
N THR A 14 1.45 -4.54 -12.74
CA THR A 14 2.16 -5.79 -12.52
C THR A 14 3.63 -5.62 -12.92
N ARG A 15 4.49 -6.54 -12.49
CA ARG A 15 5.91 -6.66 -12.87
C ARG A 15 6.08 -6.80 -14.40
N ALA A 16 5.03 -7.19 -15.11
CA ALA A 16 4.98 -7.21 -16.58
C ALA A 16 4.50 -5.89 -17.21
N GLY A 17 4.33 -4.82 -16.42
CA GLY A 17 3.92 -3.49 -16.88
C GLY A 17 2.43 -3.35 -17.23
N LYS A 18 1.57 -4.31 -16.83
CA LYS A 18 0.14 -4.28 -17.14
C LYS A 18 -0.65 -3.66 -15.99
N PRO A 19 -1.66 -2.80 -16.24
CA PRO A 19 -2.54 -2.29 -15.20
C PRO A 19 -3.25 -3.41 -14.44
N PHE A 20 -3.14 -3.41 -13.12
CA PHE A 20 -3.87 -4.32 -12.25
C PHE A 20 -5.36 -3.95 -12.18
N ARG A 21 -6.22 -4.96 -12.03
CA ARG A 21 -7.67 -4.82 -12.00
C ARG A 21 -8.27 -5.60 -10.82
N PRO A 22 -9.40 -5.15 -10.26
CA PRO A 22 -10.19 -3.99 -10.68
C PRO A 22 -9.51 -2.64 -10.34
N SER A 23 -9.95 -1.54 -10.97
CA SER A 23 -9.31 -0.22 -10.80
C SER A 23 -9.53 0.41 -9.42
N ASP A 24 -10.50 -0.10 -8.65
CA ASP A 24 -10.82 0.29 -7.28
C ASP A 24 -10.07 -0.54 -6.22
N TRP A 25 -9.09 -1.36 -6.63
CA TRP A 25 -8.35 -2.24 -5.70
C TRP A 25 -7.71 -1.47 -4.55
N VAL A 26 -7.17 -0.27 -4.79
CA VAL A 26 -6.55 0.57 -3.76
C VAL A 26 -7.56 0.94 -2.68
N ASP A 27 -8.76 1.35 -3.07
CA ASP A 27 -9.83 1.75 -2.15
C ASP A 27 -10.35 0.53 -1.36
N ARG A 28 -10.46 -0.64 -2.02
CA ARG A 28 -10.79 -1.92 -1.37
C ARG A 28 -9.75 -2.28 -0.32
N THR A 29 -8.46 -2.23 -0.66
CA THR A 29 -7.38 -2.53 0.28
C THR A 29 -7.37 -1.56 1.45
N CYS A 30 -7.49 -0.24 1.22
CA CYS A 30 -7.57 0.73 2.31
C CYS A 30 -8.76 0.48 3.25
N SER A 31 -9.89 0.03 2.71
CA SER A 31 -11.09 -0.28 3.48
C SER A 31 -10.93 -1.51 4.37
N THR A 32 -10.13 -2.51 3.97
CA THR A 32 -9.81 -3.69 4.80
C THR A 32 -9.10 -3.31 6.10
N TYR A 33 -8.30 -2.24 6.08
CA TYR A 33 -7.55 -1.75 7.25
C TYR A 33 -8.21 -0.52 7.90
N ALA A 34 -9.47 -0.25 7.57
CA ALA A 34 -10.19 0.87 8.14
C ALA A 34 -10.77 0.55 9.53
N SER A 35 -11.13 1.60 10.26
CA SER A 35 -11.85 1.49 11.53
C SER A 35 -12.94 2.55 11.61
N PHE A 36 -13.95 2.33 12.45
CA PHE A 36 -14.97 3.34 12.69
C PHE A 36 -14.43 4.45 13.61
N GLY A 37 -14.45 5.68 13.11
CA GLY A 37 -14.14 6.86 13.90
C GLY A 37 -15.24 7.22 14.91
N PRO A 38 -15.00 8.21 15.79
CA PRO A 38 -15.95 8.64 16.80
C PRO A 38 -17.29 9.14 16.22
N ASP A 39 -17.30 9.59 14.97
CA ASP A 39 -18.50 10.03 14.24
C ASP A 39 -19.18 8.90 13.43
N LYS A 40 -18.83 7.64 13.72
CA LYS A 40 -19.30 6.42 13.02
C LYS A 40 -18.99 6.40 11.52
N LYS A 41 -18.03 7.20 11.06
CA LYS A 41 -17.52 7.12 9.68
C LYS A 41 -16.35 6.17 9.60
N LEU A 42 -16.21 5.54 8.44
CA LEU A 42 -15.11 4.65 8.13
C LEU A 42 -13.86 5.51 7.87
N VAL A 43 -12.80 5.30 8.64
CA VAL A 43 -11.54 6.03 8.55
C VAL A 43 -10.45 5.02 8.18
N TYR A 44 -9.73 5.28 7.10
CA TYR A 44 -8.61 4.44 6.70
C TYR A 44 -7.47 4.48 7.73
N SER A 45 -6.75 3.37 7.83
CA SER A 45 -5.51 3.32 8.61
C SER A 45 -4.58 4.48 8.23
N PRO A 46 -3.94 5.16 9.19
CA PRO A 46 -2.97 6.21 8.89
C PRO A 46 -1.74 5.70 8.14
N TYR A 47 -1.54 4.37 8.10
CA TYR A 47 -0.42 3.73 7.44
C TYR A 47 -0.67 3.40 5.96
N LEU A 48 -1.91 3.51 5.48
CA LEU A 48 -2.27 3.21 4.09
C LEU A 48 -2.92 4.40 3.43
N LYS A 49 -2.44 4.76 2.24
CA LYS A 49 -2.96 5.91 1.49
C LYS A 49 -3.06 5.62 0.00
N PRO A 50 -4.18 5.98 -0.64
CA PRO A 50 -4.25 6.00 -2.10
C PRO A 50 -3.26 7.02 -2.68
N LYS A 51 -2.55 6.64 -3.74
CA LYS A 51 -1.64 7.50 -4.48
C LYS A 51 -1.86 7.33 -5.97
N VAL A 52 -1.55 8.35 -6.77
CA VAL A 52 -1.52 8.23 -8.23
C VAL A 52 -0.11 8.56 -8.70
N LYS A 53 0.50 7.64 -9.46
CA LYS A 53 1.83 7.81 -10.07
C LYS A 53 1.70 7.53 -11.56
N ASN A 54 2.09 8.49 -12.40
CA ASN A 54 2.01 8.38 -13.88
C ASN A 54 0.63 7.93 -14.38
N GLY A 55 -0.46 8.41 -13.76
CA GLY A 55 -1.83 8.04 -14.10
C GLY A 55 -2.28 6.66 -13.59
N VAL A 56 -1.44 5.91 -12.89
CA VAL A 56 -1.76 4.61 -12.30
C VAL A 56 -2.09 4.78 -10.82
N ARG A 57 -3.16 4.13 -10.36
CA ARG A 57 -3.51 4.06 -8.93
C ARG A 57 -2.57 3.11 -8.20
N CYS A 58 -1.98 3.59 -7.11
CA CYS A 58 -1.03 2.87 -6.28
C CYS A 58 -1.42 2.97 -4.81
N LEU A 59 -0.91 2.07 -3.99
CA LEU A 59 -1.07 2.10 -2.54
C LEU A 59 0.26 2.49 -1.89
N ALA A 60 0.27 3.63 -1.19
CA ALA A 60 1.38 4.00 -0.33
C ALA A 60 1.22 3.31 1.04
N VAL A 61 2.30 2.69 1.51
CA VAL A 61 2.37 1.95 2.78
C VAL A 61 3.47 2.56 3.63
N ASP A 62 3.09 3.10 4.79
CA ASP A 62 4.03 3.56 5.81
C ASP A 62 4.62 2.34 6.52
N MET A 63 5.95 2.23 6.58
CA MET A 63 6.64 1.08 7.16
C MET A 63 6.39 0.90 8.66
N ARG A 64 5.83 1.91 9.35
CA ARG A 64 5.34 1.74 10.73
C ARG A 64 4.18 0.74 10.84
N LEU A 65 3.53 0.39 9.72
CA LEU A 65 2.58 -0.73 9.68
C LEU A 65 3.26 -2.04 10.07
N LYS A 66 4.50 -2.26 9.65
CA LYS A 66 5.25 -3.47 9.97
C LYS A 66 5.44 -3.64 11.48
N ASP A 67 5.73 -2.55 12.18
CA ASP A 67 5.93 -2.57 13.63
C ASP A 67 4.60 -2.67 14.40
N SER A 68 3.55 -1.99 13.91
CA SER A 68 2.26 -1.89 14.60
C SER A 68 1.31 -3.06 14.31
N SER A 69 1.37 -3.64 13.12
CA SER A 69 0.61 -4.80 12.68
C SER A 69 1.46 -5.64 11.70
N PRO A 70 2.39 -6.46 12.22
CA PRO A 70 3.25 -7.29 11.39
C PRO A 70 2.46 -8.22 10.45
N GLU A 71 1.35 -8.77 10.94
CA GLU A 71 0.46 -9.64 10.15
C GLU A 71 -0.19 -8.88 8.99
N GLY A 72 -0.73 -7.67 9.24
CA GLY A 72 -1.32 -6.85 8.18
C GLY A 72 -0.29 -6.42 7.13
N PHE A 73 0.93 -6.11 7.57
CA PHE A 73 2.02 -5.85 6.65
C PHE A 73 2.37 -7.07 5.79
N ALA A 74 2.50 -8.25 6.40
CA ALA A 74 2.76 -9.50 5.69
C ALA A 74 1.65 -9.83 4.68
N GLN A 75 0.39 -9.63 5.03
CA GLN A 75 -0.75 -9.80 4.13
C GLN A 75 -0.69 -8.86 2.92
N LEU A 76 -0.25 -7.61 3.09
CA LEU A 76 -0.05 -6.67 1.97
C LEU A 76 1.10 -7.10 1.05
N MET A 77 2.21 -7.57 1.63
CA MET A 77 3.35 -8.04 0.83
C MET A 77 2.99 -9.32 0.06
N GLN A 78 2.25 -10.24 0.70
CA GLN A 78 1.71 -11.43 0.04
C GLN A 78 0.74 -11.05 -1.08
N PHE A 79 -0.20 -10.13 -0.82
CA PHE A 79 -1.11 -9.63 -1.86
C PHE A 79 -0.36 -9.06 -3.06
N ALA A 80 0.69 -8.26 -2.83
CA ALA A 80 1.51 -7.73 -3.91
C ALA A 80 2.21 -8.85 -4.70
N ASP A 81 2.74 -9.87 -4.03
CA ASP A 81 3.43 -10.97 -4.70
C ASP A 81 2.48 -11.86 -5.51
N GLU A 82 1.35 -12.27 -4.93
CA GLU A 82 0.33 -13.11 -5.58
C GLU A 82 -0.23 -12.45 -6.85
N ASN A 83 -0.40 -11.13 -6.81
CA ASN A 83 -0.89 -10.34 -7.95
C ASN A 83 0.24 -9.82 -8.85
N GLN A 84 1.49 -10.24 -8.57
CA GLN A 84 2.68 -9.85 -9.30
C GLN A 84 2.83 -8.33 -9.42
N LEU A 85 2.44 -7.58 -8.39
CA LEU A 85 2.56 -6.12 -8.36
C LEU A 85 4.01 -5.72 -8.13
N ASN A 86 4.36 -4.57 -8.69
CA ASN A 86 5.66 -3.97 -8.45
C ASN A 86 5.67 -3.22 -7.11
N ILE A 87 6.76 -3.34 -6.36
CA ILE A 87 6.95 -2.61 -5.11
C ILE A 87 8.06 -1.59 -5.35
N LEU A 88 7.79 -0.34 -4.97
CA LEU A 88 8.71 0.76 -5.13
C LEU A 88 9.13 1.34 -3.78
N ASP A 89 10.33 1.89 -3.72
CA ASP A 89 10.72 2.80 -2.65
C ASP A 89 10.03 4.18 -2.78
N ALA A 90 10.31 5.07 -1.83
CA ALA A 90 9.75 6.42 -1.81
C ALA A 90 10.18 7.29 -3.02
N ASP A 91 11.32 6.97 -3.64
CA ASP A 91 11.86 7.66 -4.82
C ASP A 91 11.31 7.07 -6.13
N GLY A 92 10.58 5.95 -6.05
CA GLY A 92 9.90 5.30 -7.16
C GLY A 92 10.72 4.20 -7.85
N ASN A 93 11.83 3.77 -7.25
CA ASN A 93 12.65 2.67 -7.77
C ASN A 93 12.05 1.33 -7.37
N SER A 94 12.03 0.36 -8.30
CA SER A 94 11.58 -0.99 -8.00
C SER A 94 12.52 -1.67 -6.99
N ILE A 95 11.94 -2.26 -5.94
CA ILE A 95 12.64 -2.96 -4.87
C ILE A 95 12.00 -4.34 -4.63
N ALA A 96 12.75 -5.23 -3.99
CA ALA A 96 12.17 -6.45 -3.44
C ALA A 96 11.19 -6.10 -2.30
N ALA A 97 10.21 -6.99 -2.05
CA ALA A 97 9.36 -6.86 -0.88
C ALA A 97 10.22 -6.80 0.39
N PRO A 98 10.13 -5.74 1.20
CA PRO A 98 10.89 -5.66 2.43
C PRO A 98 10.40 -6.72 3.42
N THR A 99 11.31 -7.60 3.84
CA THR A 99 11.11 -8.55 4.94
C THR A 99 11.14 -7.86 6.28
#